data_AF-T0RQI2-F1
#
_entry.id   AF-T0RQI2-F1
#
_cell.length_a   1.000
_cell.length_b   1.000
_cell.length_c   1.000
_cell.angle_alpha   90.00
_cell.angle_beta   90.00
_cell.angle_gamma   90.00
#
_symmetry.space_group_name_H-M   'P 1'
#
loop_
_entity.id
_entity.type
_entity.pdbx_description
1 polymer ?
#
loop_
_entity_poly.entity_id
_entity_poly.type
_entity_poly.pdbx_seq_one_letter_code
_entity_poly.pdbx_strand_id
1 'polypeptide(L)'
;MDRLAETARTLYAHLETVSWRDAVLEGLYSRILYWTLAGYALAAIPLLVWHLNKGRRQLVVRVAFSGAFTCVALALGVCIYDVREQIFFVLGLVVGAFCTLLHCEIAEMVLEHLDAKTKAKTD
;
A
#
# COMPACT_ATOMS: atom_id res chain seq x y z
N MET A 1 -1.06 41.53 6.58
CA MET A 1 -0.67 40.34 7.36
C MET A 1 -1.80 39.83 8.25
N ASP A 2 -2.82 40.65 8.54
CA ASP A 2 -3.88 40.33 9.50
C ASP A 2 -4.83 39.20 9.07
N ARG A 3 -5.18 39.11 7.77
CA ARG A 3 -6.06 38.03 7.28
C ARG A 3 -5.49 36.63 7.50
N LEU A 4 -4.17 36.45 7.36
CA LEU A 4 -3.53 35.14 7.50
C LEU A 4 -3.54 34.66 8.96
N ALA A 5 -3.39 35.60 9.91
CA ALA A 5 -3.49 35.33 11.34
C ALA A 5 -4.94 35.05 11.77
N GLU A 6 -5.91 35.69 11.12
CA GLU A 6 -7.35 35.51 11.38
C GLU A 6 -7.87 34.17 10.83
N THR A 7 -7.43 33.78 9.62
CA THR A 7 -7.69 32.44 9.07
C THR A 7 -7.02 31.35 9.90
N ALA A 8 -5.81 31.57 10.40
CA ALA A 8 -5.15 30.60 11.28
C ALA A 8 -5.90 30.45 12.61
N ARG A 9 -6.30 31.54 13.26
CA ARG A 9 -7.07 31.48 14.53
C ARG A 9 -8.40 30.76 14.38
N THR A 10 -9.12 31.01 13.30
CA THR A 10 -10.40 30.33 13.03
C THR A 10 -10.20 28.83 12.76
N LEU A 11 -9.12 28.46 12.06
CA LEU A 11 -8.76 27.05 11.84
C LEU A 11 -8.38 26.34 13.15
N TYR A 12 -7.58 26.99 14.01
CA TYR A 12 -7.21 26.46 15.33
C TYR A 12 -8.41 26.33 16.27
N ALA A 13 -9.31 27.31 16.29
CA ALA A 13 -10.54 27.27 17.07
C ALA A 13 -11.49 26.15 16.61
N HIS A 14 -11.52 25.84 15.31
CA HIS A 14 -12.25 24.67 14.81
C HIS A 14 -11.56 23.35 15.20
N LEU A 15 -10.24 23.27 15.09
CA LEU A 15 -9.46 22.07 15.46
C LEU A 15 -9.64 21.66 16.93
N GLU A 16 -9.80 22.59 17.87
CA GLU A 16 -10.09 22.28 19.27
C GLU A 16 -11.48 21.65 19.48
N THR A 17 -12.41 21.85 18.55
CA THR A 17 -13.78 21.30 18.61
C THR A 17 -13.96 20.00 17.83
N VAL A 18 -12.99 19.61 17.00
CA VAL A 18 -13.07 18.34 16.26
C VAL A 18 -12.73 17.21 17.23
N SER A 19 -13.73 16.40 17.56
CA SER A 19 -13.48 15.21 18.36
C SER A 19 -12.57 14.26 17.57
N TRP A 20 -11.56 13.67 18.22
CA TRP A 20 -10.68 12.68 17.59
C TRP A 20 -11.46 11.55 16.90
N ARG A 21 -12.65 11.24 17.42
CA ARG A 21 -13.56 10.25 16.85
C ARG A 21 -14.15 10.69 15.52
N ASP A 22 -14.50 11.97 15.38
CA ASP A 22 -15.01 12.53 14.12
C ASP A 22 -13.89 12.66 13.09
N ALA A 23 -12.69 13.11 13.48
CA ALA A 23 -11.54 13.15 12.58
C ALA A 23 -11.15 11.74 12.07
N VAL A 24 -11.25 10.72 12.92
CA VAL A 24 -11.00 9.32 12.54
C VAL A 24 -12.12 8.77 11.66
N LEU A 25 -13.39 9.05 11.96
CA LEU A 25 -14.53 8.63 11.14
C LEU A 25 -14.52 9.30 9.77
N GLU A 26 -14.24 10.59 9.71
CA GLU A 26 -14.14 11.37 8.48
C GLU A 26 -12.90 10.93 7.67
N GLY A 27 -11.80 10.58 8.35
CA GLY A 27 -10.65 9.91 7.74
C GLY A 27 -10.97 8.51 7.20
N LEU A 28 -11.80 7.72 7.90
CA LEU A 28 -12.25 6.39 7.49
C LEU A 28 -13.24 6.42 6.32
N TYR A 29 -14.08 7.46 6.24
CA TYR A 29 -14.96 7.73 5.10
C TYR A 29 -14.28 8.54 3.99
N SER A 30 -13.02 8.93 4.18
CA SER A 30 -12.28 9.73 3.22
C SER A 30 -11.93 8.91 1.99
N ARG A 31 -12.22 9.46 0.81
CA ARG A 31 -11.77 8.93 -0.48
C ARG A 31 -10.26 8.69 -0.53
N ILE A 32 -9.50 9.45 0.25
CA ILE A 32 -8.04 9.31 0.39
C ILE A 32 -7.67 7.93 0.95
N LEU A 33 -8.38 7.44 1.97
CA LEU A 33 -8.12 6.13 2.55
C LEU A 33 -8.43 5.01 1.55
N TYR A 34 -9.54 5.12 0.82
CA TYR A 34 -9.92 4.14 -0.20
C TYR A 34 -8.88 4.05 -1.33
N TRP A 35 -8.36 5.19 -1.80
CA TRP A 35 -7.29 5.22 -2.80
C TRP A 35 -5.98 4.66 -2.26
N THR A 36 -5.65 4.94 -0.99
CA THR A 36 -4.47 4.35 -0.33
C THR A 36 -4.58 2.83 -0.28
N LEU A 37 -5.74 2.29 0.12
CA LEU A 37 -6.00 0.85 0.16
C LEU A 37 -6.03 0.22 -1.23
N ALA A 38 -6.58 0.93 -2.23
CA ALA A 38 -6.58 0.48 -3.62
C ALA A 38 -5.15 0.38 -4.16
N GLY A 39 -4.30 1.39 -3.90
CA GLY A 39 -2.87 1.34 -4.23
C GLY A 39 -2.17 0.17 -3.53
N TYR A 40 -2.43 -0.02 -2.24
CA TYR A 40 -1.89 -1.14 -1.48
C TYR A 40 -2.24 -2.50 -2.11
N ALA A 41 -3.53 -2.75 -2.34
CA ALA A 41 -4.01 -4.01 -2.90
C ALA A 41 -3.47 -4.25 -4.31
N LEU A 42 -3.42 -3.19 -5.13
CA LEU A 42 -2.89 -3.26 -6.47
C LEU A 42 -1.43 -3.70 -6.46
N ALA A 43 -0.59 -3.22 -5.54
CA ALA A 43 0.80 -3.64 -5.42
C ALA A 43 0.96 -5.03 -4.79
N ALA A 44 0.15 -5.34 -3.78
CA ALA A 44 0.28 -6.55 -2.99
C ALA A 44 -0.11 -7.83 -3.76
N ILE A 45 -1.26 -7.83 -4.44
CA ILE A 45 -1.78 -9.02 -5.14
C ILE A 45 -0.78 -9.53 -6.18
N PRO A 46 -0.23 -8.68 -7.07
CA PRO A 46 0.72 -9.11 -8.08
C PRO A 46 2.00 -9.68 -7.48
N LEU A 47 2.55 -9.04 -6.44
CA LEU A 47 3.78 -9.48 -5.78
C LEU A 47 3.61 -10.80 -5.04
N LEU A 48 2.44 -11.02 -4.42
CA LEU A 48 2.12 -12.28 -3.76
C LEU A 48 1.99 -13.42 -4.78
N VAL A 49 1.26 -13.21 -5.88
CA VAL A 49 1.14 -14.17 -6.97
C VAL A 49 2.50 -14.47 -7.60
N TRP A 50 3.33 -13.44 -7.75
CA TRP A 50 4.70 -13.56 -8.23
C TRP A 50 5.55 -14.46 -7.33
N HIS A 51 5.49 -14.24 -6.01
CA HIS A 51 6.25 -15.01 -5.03
C HIS A 51 5.80 -16.47 -4.94
N LEU A 52 4.49 -16.74 -5.02
CA LEU A 52 3.95 -18.09 -5.06
C LEU A 52 4.36 -18.88 -6.31
N ASN A 53 4.68 -18.19 -7.41
CA ASN A 53 5.04 -18.82 -8.68
C ASN A 53 6.56 -18.84 -8.95
N LYS A 54 7.36 -18.49 -7.93
CA LYS A 54 8.82 -18.36 -7.96
C LYS A 54 9.46 -19.74 -8.11
N GLY A 55 9.55 -20.22 -9.35
CA GLY A 55 10.12 -21.54 -9.67
C GLY A 55 10.07 -21.90 -11.15
N ARG A 56 9.16 -21.31 -11.93
CA ARG A 56 9.13 -21.48 -13.40
C ARG A 56 9.97 -20.37 -14.05
N ARG A 57 11.05 -20.76 -14.74
CA ARG A 57 11.85 -19.91 -15.64
C ARG A 57 10.92 -18.98 -16.42
N GLN A 58 10.98 -17.66 -16.21
CA GLN A 58 10.30 -16.70 -17.10
C GLN A 58 10.73 -15.25 -16.80
N LEU A 59 11.88 -14.86 -17.32
CA LEU A 59 12.28 -13.45 -17.40
C LEU A 59 11.25 -12.63 -18.21
N VAL A 60 10.63 -13.24 -19.22
CA VAL A 60 9.58 -12.63 -20.05
C VAL A 60 8.31 -12.36 -19.25
N VAL A 61 7.89 -13.25 -18.34
CA VAL A 61 6.73 -12.99 -17.46
C VAL A 61 7.07 -11.92 -16.42
N ARG A 62 8.33 -11.83 -15.93
CA ARG A 62 8.76 -10.70 -15.08
C ARG A 62 8.52 -9.36 -15.75
N VAL A 63 9.01 -9.23 -16.99
CA VAL A 63 8.93 -7.97 -17.73
C VAL A 63 7.49 -7.67 -18.14
N ALA A 64 6.73 -8.67 -18.62
CA ALA A 64 5.33 -8.51 -19.00
C ALA A 64 4.45 -8.13 -17.80
N PHE A 65 4.69 -8.74 -16.64
CA PHE A 65 3.94 -8.49 -15.42
C PHE A 65 4.27 -7.12 -14.81
N SER A 66 5.55 -6.76 -14.78
CA SER A 66 5.98 -5.42 -14.36
C SER A 66 5.43 -4.33 -15.29
N GLY A 67 5.47 -4.57 -16.60
CA GLY A 67 4.88 -3.67 -17.60
C GLY A 67 3.38 -3.52 -17.43
N ALA A 68 2.64 -4.63 -17.29
CA ALA A 68 1.19 -4.61 -17.07
C ALA A 68 0.82 -3.90 -15.77
N PHE A 69 1.54 -4.20 -14.68
CA PHE A 69 1.35 -3.54 -13.39
C PHE A 69 1.57 -2.02 -13.48
N THR A 70 2.64 -1.61 -14.16
CA THR A 70 2.96 -0.18 -14.36
C THR A 70 1.89 0.52 -15.20
N CYS A 71 1.38 -0.14 -16.24
CA CYS A 71 0.29 0.39 -17.08
C CYS A 71 -1.02 0.54 -16.29
N VAL A 72 -1.38 -0.44 -15.45
CA VAL A 72 -2.59 -0.39 -14.62
C VAL A 72 -2.47 0.67 -13.53
N ALA A 73 -1.31 0.78 -12.89
CA ALA A 73 -1.04 1.82 -11.89
C ALA A 73 -1.08 3.23 -12.50
N LEU A 74 -0.52 3.41 -13.71
CA LEU A 74 -0.60 4.67 -14.46
C LEU A 74 -2.04 4.97 -14.88
N ALA A 75 -2.78 4.00 -15.43
CA ALA A 75 -4.16 4.20 -15.85
C ALA A 75 -5.06 4.61 -14.68
N LEU A 76 -4.93 3.95 -13.52
CA LEU A 76 -5.66 4.30 -12.31
C LEU A 76 -5.22 5.67 -11.77
N GLY A 77 -3.92 5.97 -11.80
CA GLY A 77 -3.40 7.26 -11.36
C GLY A 77 -3.87 8.45 -12.21
N VAL A 78 -4.15 8.24 -13.51
CA VAL A 78 -4.71 9.27 -14.42
C VAL A 78 -6.20 9.50 -14.17
N CYS A 79 -6.92 8.52 -13.62
CA CYS A 79 -8.33 8.66 -13.25
C CYS A 79 -8.56 9.41 -11.93
N ILE A 80 -7.49 9.73 -11.19
CA ILE A 80 -7.56 10.47 -9.92
C ILE A 80 -7.35 11.96 -10.22
N TYR A 81 -8.41 12.76 -10.05
CA TYR A 81 -8.39 14.19 -10.35
C TYR A 81 -7.79 15.05 -9.22
N ASP A 82 -7.79 14.55 -7.98
CA ASP A 82 -7.23 15.27 -6.83
C ASP A 82 -5.78 14.83 -6.56
N VAL A 83 -4.88 15.81 -6.51
CA VAL A 83 -3.44 15.61 -6.26
C VAL A 83 -3.20 14.91 -4.91
N ARG A 84 -4.03 15.18 -3.89
CA ARG A 84 -3.90 14.53 -2.57
C ARG A 84 -4.24 13.05 -2.69
N GLU A 85 -5.34 12.71 -3.33
CA GLU A 85 -5.74 11.32 -3.56
C GLU A 85 -4.67 10.56 -4.36
N GLN A 86 -4.03 11.22 -5.33
CA GLN A 86 -2.97 10.65 -6.15
C GLN A 86 -1.69 10.36 -5.33
N ILE A 87 -1.27 11.28 -4.47
CA ILE A 87 -0.13 11.08 -3.56
C ILE A 87 -0.38 9.88 -2.64
N PHE A 88 -1.58 9.81 -2.05
CA PHE A 88 -1.95 8.74 -1.13
C PHE A 88 -2.13 7.39 -1.84
N PHE A 89 -2.58 7.37 -3.09
CA PHE A 89 -2.56 6.18 -3.94
C PHE A 89 -1.14 5.66 -4.17
N VAL A 90 -0.19 6.55 -4.50
CA VAL A 90 1.23 6.18 -4.69
C VAL A 90 1.86 5.70 -3.39
N LEU A 91 1.58 6.35 -2.26
CA LEU A 91 2.01 5.87 -0.94
C LEU A 91 1.46 4.48 -0.65
N GLY A 92 0.19 4.24 -0.98
CA GLY A 92 -0.44 2.93 -0.93
C GLY A 92 0.31 1.87 -1.72
N LEU A 93 0.67 2.17 -2.98
CA LEU A 93 1.45 1.25 -3.84
C LEU A 93 2.81 0.90 -3.22
N VAL A 94 3.54 1.89 -2.72
CA VAL A 94 4.88 1.70 -2.14
C VAL A 94 4.79 0.87 -0.86
N VAL A 95 3.88 1.22 0.05
CA VAL A 95 3.67 0.49 1.30
C VAL A 95 3.17 -0.94 1.03
N GLY A 96 2.23 -1.11 0.11
CA GLY A 96 1.73 -2.42 -0.30
C GLY A 96 2.81 -3.33 -0.86
N ALA A 97 3.68 -2.78 -1.72
CA ALA A 97 4.81 -3.52 -2.25
C ALA A 97 5.79 -3.95 -1.15
N PHE A 98 6.20 -3.01 -0.32
CA PHE A 98 7.13 -3.26 0.77
C PHE A 98 6.59 -4.30 1.77
N CYS A 99 5.37 -4.11 2.27
CA CYS A 99 4.75 -5.04 3.23
C CYS A 99 4.58 -6.44 2.65
N THR A 100 4.23 -6.55 1.36
CA THR A 100 4.06 -7.85 0.71
C THR A 100 5.38 -8.59 0.58
N LEU A 101 6.44 -7.89 0.17
CA LEU A 101 7.79 -8.47 0.11
C LEU A 101 8.26 -8.95 1.49
N LEU A 102 8.05 -8.13 2.53
CA LEU A 102 8.41 -8.47 3.90
C LEU A 102 7.66 -9.72 4.39
N HIS A 103 6.33 -9.79 4.21
CA HIS A 103 5.55 -10.98 4.60
C HIS A 103 5.97 -12.23 3.82
N CYS A 104 6.30 -12.07 2.55
CA CYS A 104 6.79 -13.14 1.68
C CYS A 104 8.14 -13.71 2.15
N GLU A 105 9.08 -12.84 2.56
CA GLU A 105 10.39 -13.22 3.08
C GLU A 105 10.27 -13.90 4.45
N ILE A 106 9.43 -13.36 5.34
CA ILE A 106 9.15 -13.99 6.65
C ILE A 106 8.55 -15.38 6.45
N ALA A 107 7.61 -15.54 5.51
CA ALA A 107 7.02 -16.84 5.22
C ALA A 107 8.05 -17.85 4.68
N GLU A 108 8.96 -17.44 3.80
CA GLU A 108 10.07 -18.29 3.33
C GLU A 108 10.97 -18.71 4.52
N MET A 109 11.39 -17.77 5.38
CA MET A 109 12.23 -18.07 6.54
C MET A 109 11.57 -19.06 7.52
N VAL A 110 10.26 -18.93 7.75
CA VAL A 110 9.49 -19.84 8.62
C VAL A 110 9.39 -21.24 7.98
N LEU A 111 9.12 -21.32 6.69
CA LEU A 111 9.08 -22.60 5.97
C LEU A 111 10.42 -23.34 6.02
N GLU A 112 11.52 -22.62 5.79
CA GLU A 112 12.88 -23.20 5.90
C GLU A 112 13.17 -23.74 7.31
N HIS A 113 12.77 -23.01 8.35
CA HIS A 113 12.92 -23.46 9.74
C HIS A 113 12.08 -24.70 10.07
N LEU A 114 10.86 -24.79 9.53
CA LEU A 114 9.98 -25.95 9.72
C LEU A 114 10.52 -27.18 8.98
N ASP A 115 11.01 -27.02 7.76
CA ASP A 115 11.62 -28.10 6.98
C ASP A 115 12.90 -28.63 7.63
N ALA A 116 13.76 -27.72 8.13
CA ALA A 116 14.98 -28.09 8.85
C ALA A 116 14.69 -28.88 10.14
N LYS A 117 13.68 -28.46 10.92
CA LYS A 117 13.23 -29.20 12.11
C LYS A 117 12.61 -30.55 11.79
N THR A 118 11.91 -30.66 10.66
CA THR A 118 11.27 -31.91 10.24
C THR A 118 12.33 -32.92 9.82
N LYS A 119 13.34 -32.51 9.03
CA LYS A 119 14.47 -33.37 8.66
C LYS A 119 15.28 -33.84 9.88
N ALA A 120 15.59 -32.93 10.81
CA ALA A 120 16.33 -33.26 12.03
C ALA A 120 15.58 -34.20 13.01
N LYS A 121 14.29 -34.45 12.80
CA LYS A 121 13.48 -35.40 13.59
C LYS A 121 13.34 -36.77 12.91
N THR A 122 13.71 -36.88 11.64
CA THR A 122 13.56 -38.11 10.84
C THR A 122 14.88 -38.88 10.71
N ASP A 123 16.01 -38.26 11.07
CA ASP A 123 17.32 -38.89 11.31
C ASP A 123 17.48 -39.27 12.79
#